data_AF-A0A9J7GRI0-F1
#
_entry.id   AF-A0A9J7GRI0-F1
#
_cell.length_a   1.000
_cell.length_b   1.000
_cell.length_c   1.000
_cell.angle_alpha   90.00
_cell.angle_beta   90.00
_cell.angle_gamma   90.00
#
_symmetry.space_group_name_H-M   'P 1'
#
loop_
_entity.id
_entity.type
_entity.pdbx_description
1 polymer ?
#
loop_
_entity_poly.entity_id
_entity_poly.type
_entity_poly.pdbx_seq_one_letter_code
_entity_poly.pdbx_strand_id
1 'polypeptide(L)'
;MAKAGATRSSQNLSLLVLLSYLGTKILADTHSLSCNFIVRSHPKAGEHWCEGQCSVDGVPFLQYSNQGKEVNATKGCADLYPKLKDIGEELRTLLLHMEKEAVLTRDYHNLQGTMVSQYKPGQLIDASWNFTIDEKYSFCFIRYNQNNKKWEVINYNATGILEQWENNAELAQDLATLSMGDSDHCLKEILKHKKETPGLLQRVPKDLTGE
;
A
#
# COMPACT_ATOMS: atom_id res chain seq x y z
N MET A 1 -66.01 8.23 -0.78
CA MET A 1 -65.66 7.38 -1.94
C MET A 1 -64.82 8.22 -2.88
N ALA A 2 -63.69 7.85 -3.47
CA ALA A 2 -62.78 6.71 -3.38
C ALA A 2 -61.40 7.17 -3.90
N LYS A 3 -60.39 6.35 -3.60
CA LYS A 3 -58.93 6.51 -3.73
C LYS A 3 -58.45 6.43 -5.18
N ALA A 4 -57.37 7.14 -5.53
CA ALA A 4 -56.46 6.72 -6.60
C ALA A 4 -55.01 7.08 -6.20
N GLY A 5 -54.23 6.07 -5.87
CA GLY A 5 -52.80 6.18 -5.60
C GLY A 5 -52.01 5.99 -6.89
N ALA A 6 -50.98 6.82 -7.08
CA ALA A 6 -50.01 6.67 -8.16
C ALA A 6 -48.76 5.96 -7.62
N THR A 7 -48.59 4.69 -7.99
CA THR A 7 -47.42 3.87 -7.69
C THR A 7 -46.37 4.11 -8.78
N ARG A 8 -45.39 4.98 -8.53
CA ARG A 8 -44.24 5.18 -9.43
C ARG A 8 -42.93 5.31 -8.66
N SER A 9 -42.61 4.30 -7.85
CA SER A 9 -41.39 4.27 -7.01
C SER A 9 -40.57 2.97 -7.13
N SER A 10 -41.15 1.86 -7.60
CA SER A 10 -40.43 0.56 -7.57
C SER A 10 -39.42 0.35 -8.71
N GLN A 11 -39.64 0.92 -9.89
CA GLN A 11 -38.77 0.68 -11.05
C GLN A 11 -37.38 1.32 -10.89
N ASN A 12 -37.29 2.51 -10.27
CA ASN A 12 -36.01 3.18 -10.03
C ASN A 12 -35.20 2.52 -8.91
N LEU A 13 -35.86 2.04 -7.85
CA LEU A 13 -35.17 1.28 -6.80
C LEU A 13 -34.62 -0.04 -7.34
N SER A 14 -35.39 -0.76 -8.17
CA SER A 14 -34.92 -2.01 -8.77
C SER A 14 -33.73 -1.78 -9.69
N LEU A 15 -33.69 -0.69 -10.45
CA LEU A 15 -32.57 -0.35 -11.33
C LEU A 15 -31.32 0.05 -10.52
N LEU A 16 -31.48 0.79 -9.43
CA LEU A 16 -30.37 1.16 -8.52
C LEU A 16 -29.79 -0.06 -7.80
N VAL A 17 -30.64 -1.02 -7.40
CA VAL A 17 -30.21 -2.29 -6.80
C VAL A 17 -29.52 -3.19 -7.84
N LEU A 18 -29.99 -3.19 -9.10
CA LEU A 18 -29.32 -3.90 -10.17
C LEU A 18 -27.98 -3.26 -10.52
N LEU A 19 -27.89 -1.92 -10.59
CA LEU A 19 -26.64 -1.19 -10.83
C LEU A 19 -25.64 -1.37 -9.69
N SER A 20 -26.09 -1.42 -8.43
CA SER A 20 -25.21 -1.74 -7.30
C SER A 20 -24.75 -3.20 -7.32
N TYR A 21 -25.60 -4.14 -7.75
CA TYR A 21 -25.24 -5.54 -7.91
C TYR A 21 -24.34 -5.79 -9.14
N LEU A 22 -24.51 -5.04 -10.23
CA LEU A 22 -23.62 -5.05 -11.38
C LEU A 22 -22.29 -4.36 -11.07
N GLY A 23 -22.30 -3.27 -10.29
CA GLY A 23 -21.09 -2.60 -9.80
C GLY A 23 -20.25 -3.50 -8.91
N THR A 24 -20.88 -4.32 -8.05
CA THR A 24 -20.16 -5.32 -7.24
C THR A 24 -19.70 -6.53 -8.06
N LYS A 25 -20.41 -6.92 -9.13
CA LYS A 25 -19.95 -8.00 -10.02
C LYS A 25 -18.84 -7.59 -11.00
N ILE A 26 -18.72 -6.30 -11.35
CA ILE A 26 -17.64 -5.81 -12.22
C ILE A 26 -16.31 -5.68 -11.46
N LEU A 27 -16.34 -5.57 -10.13
CA LEU A 27 -15.13 -5.52 -9.28
C LEU A 27 -14.66 -6.90 -8.77
N ALA A 28 -15.25 -8.01 -9.26
CA ALA A 28 -15.03 -9.35 -8.70
C ALA A 28 -13.60 -9.89 -8.88
N ASP A 29 -12.80 -9.31 -9.78
CA ASP A 29 -11.44 -9.79 -10.10
C ASP A 29 -10.35 -8.74 -9.84
N THR A 30 -10.63 -7.72 -9.02
CA THR A 30 -9.59 -6.74 -8.64
C THR A 30 -8.87 -7.18 -7.37
N HIS A 31 -7.55 -7.26 -7.45
CA HIS A 31 -6.69 -7.60 -6.32
C HIS A 31 -5.76 -6.43 -5.99
N SER A 32 -5.46 -6.27 -4.70
CA SER A 32 -4.57 -5.22 -4.21
C SER A 32 -3.43 -5.81 -3.41
N LEU A 33 -2.20 -5.42 -3.73
CA LEU A 33 -1.05 -5.58 -2.86
C LEU A 33 -0.78 -4.23 -2.19
N SER A 34 -0.69 -4.23 -0.86
CA SER A 34 -0.36 -3.03 -0.09
C SER A 34 0.76 -3.29 0.90
N CYS A 35 1.64 -2.31 1.09
CA CYS A 35 2.69 -2.33 2.12
C CYS A 35 2.61 -1.06 2.95
N ASN A 36 2.38 -1.20 4.25
CA ASN A 36 2.48 -0.12 5.22
C ASN A 36 3.86 -0.17 5.86
N PHE A 37 4.46 0.99 6.10
CA PHE A 37 5.78 1.06 6.68
C PHE A 37 5.99 2.35 7.48
N ILE A 38 6.98 2.29 8.37
CA ILE A 38 7.45 3.41 9.16
C ILE A 38 8.96 3.53 8.94
N VAL A 39 9.44 4.76 8.75
CA VAL A 39 10.86 5.10 8.72
C VAL A 39 11.13 6.18 9.76
N ARG A 40 12.13 5.97 10.61
CA ARG A 40 12.53 6.88 11.69
C ARG A 40 13.91 7.45 11.39
N SER A 41 14.07 8.78 11.42
CA SER A 41 15.39 9.40 11.23
C SER A 41 16.35 9.00 12.37
N HIS A 42 15.88 9.14 13.61
CA HIS A 42 16.59 8.79 14.83
C HIS A 42 15.74 7.82 15.68
N PRO A 43 15.85 6.49 15.49
CA PRO A 43 15.13 5.52 16.32
C PRO A 43 15.61 5.58 17.77
N LYS A 44 14.70 5.33 18.72
CA LYS A 44 15.08 5.17 20.13
C LYS A 44 15.76 3.82 20.36
N ALA A 45 16.40 3.67 21.52
CA ALA A 45 16.98 2.40 21.91
C ALA A 45 15.94 1.28 21.87
N GLY A 46 16.22 0.21 21.11
CA GLY A 46 15.32 -0.93 20.90
C GLY A 46 14.34 -0.77 19.74
N GLU A 47 14.24 0.41 19.12
CA GLU A 47 13.38 0.61 17.94
C GLU A 47 14.12 0.28 16.63
N HIS A 48 13.35 -0.22 15.66
CA HIS A 48 13.81 -0.34 14.28
C HIS A 48 13.71 1.02 13.57
N TRP A 49 14.72 1.34 12.76
CA TRP A 49 14.66 2.55 11.94
C TRP A 49 13.74 2.40 10.72
N CYS A 50 13.47 1.16 10.30
CA CYS A 50 12.45 0.85 9.30
C CYS A 50 11.74 -0.45 9.68
N GLU A 51 10.42 -0.45 9.58
CA GLU A 51 9.58 -1.62 9.77
C GLU A 51 8.26 -1.49 9.02
N GLY A 52 7.64 -2.62 8.69
CA GLY A 52 6.41 -2.62 7.93
C GLY A 52 5.76 -3.98 7.75
N GLN A 53 4.61 -3.95 7.10
CA GLN A 53 3.82 -5.13 6.78
C GLN A 53 3.21 -4.98 5.39
N CYS A 54 3.26 -6.08 4.61
CA CYS A 54 2.55 -6.18 3.35
C CYS A 54 1.42 -7.20 3.39
N SER A 55 0.36 -6.92 2.64
CA SER A 55 -0.84 -7.72 2.52
C SER A 55 -1.33 -7.82 1.07
N VAL A 56 -2.06 -8.90 0.78
CA VAL A 56 -2.86 -9.06 -0.44
C VAL A 56 -4.33 -9.12 -0.04
N ASP A 57 -5.12 -8.19 -0.55
CA ASP A 57 -6.55 -8.04 -0.22
C ASP A 57 -6.79 -7.97 1.30
N GLY A 58 -5.91 -7.26 2.01
CA GLY A 58 -5.95 -7.12 3.47
C GLY A 58 -5.39 -8.31 4.26
N VAL A 59 -5.05 -9.43 3.60
CA VAL A 59 -4.45 -10.59 4.28
C VAL A 59 -2.93 -10.43 4.33
N PRO A 60 -2.31 -10.32 5.53
CA PRO A 60 -0.87 -10.10 5.64
C PRO A 60 -0.07 -11.33 5.18
N PHE A 61 1.04 -11.09 4.48
CA PHE A 61 1.96 -12.15 4.02
C PHE A 61 3.44 -11.82 4.23
N LEU A 62 3.77 -10.58 4.59
CA LEU A 62 5.14 -10.14 4.89
C LEU A 62 5.10 -9.20 6.08
N GLN A 63 5.91 -9.48 7.10
CA GLN A 63 6.29 -8.53 8.15
C GLN A 63 7.81 -8.40 8.13
N TYR A 64 8.32 -7.18 8.22
CA TYR A 64 9.73 -6.91 8.10
C TYR A 64 10.17 -5.73 8.96
N SER A 65 11.47 -5.69 9.25
CA SER A 65 12.18 -4.56 9.80
C SER A 65 13.55 -4.43 9.15
N ASN A 66 14.29 -3.39 9.50
CA ASN A 66 15.65 -3.23 9.03
C ASN A 66 16.62 -4.34 9.47
N GLN A 67 16.19 -5.24 10.37
CA GLN A 67 16.98 -6.38 10.84
C GLN A 67 16.61 -7.70 10.15
N GLY A 68 15.48 -7.76 9.43
CA GLY A 68 15.04 -9.00 8.79
C GLY A 68 13.55 -9.02 8.46
N LYS A 69 13.06 -10.21 8.11
CA LYS A 69 11.64 -10.48 7.84
C LYS A 69 11.22 -11.76 8.54
N GLU A 70 10.01 -11.78 9.08
CA GLU A 70 9.52 -12.91 9.90
C GLU A 70 8.53 -13.83 9.16
N VAL A 71 7.84 -13.31 8.15
CA VAL A 71 6.88 -14.12 7.38
C VAL A 71 7.53 -14.58 6.08
N ASN A 72 7.46 -15.89 5.83
CA ASN A 72 7.90 -16.52 4.59
C ASN A 72 7.00 -16.06 3.45
N ALA A 73 7.34 -14.91 2.87
CA ALA A 73 6.77 -14.48 1.62
C ALA A 73 6.90 -15.64 0.60
N THR A 74 5.84 -15.91 -0.16
CA THR A 74 5.86 -16.82 -1.30
C THR A 74 7.14 -16.61 -2.12
N LYS A 75 7.74 -17.65 -2.71
CA LYS A 75 9.03 -17.54 -3.44
C LYS A 75 9.03 -16.39 -4.47
N GLY A 76 7.88 -16.12 -5.11
CA GLY A 76 7.68 -15.00 -6.03
C GLY A 76 7.69 -13.59 -5.43
N CYS A 77 7.76 -13.48 -4.11
CA CYS A 77 7.76 -12.23 -3.35
C CYS A 77 9.10 -12.02 -2.61
N ALA A 78 10.13 -12.82 -2.90
CA ALA A 78 11.42 -12.78 -2.22
C ALA A 78 12.09 -11.41 -2.32
N ASP A 79 11.92 -10.74 -3.47
CA ASP A 79 12.58 -9.48 -3.81
C ASP A 79 11.90 -8.24 -3.21
N LEU A 80 10.70 -8.38 -2.64
CA LEU A 80 10.00 -7.25 -2.00
C LEU A 80 10.77 -6.72 -0.79
N TYR A 81 11.23 -7.61 0.10
CA TYR A 81 11.89 -7.17 1.33
C TYR A 81 13.19 -6.39 1.08
N PRO A 82 14.15 -6.87 0.27
CA PRO A 82 15.36 -6.10 -0.04
C PRO A 82 15.01 -4.70 -0.56
N LYS A 83 14.09 -4.59 -1.52
CA LYS A 83 13.71 -3.30 -2.11
C LYS A 83 12.98 -2.37 -1.12
N LEU A 84 12.09 -2.92 -0.29
CA LEU A 84 11.44 -2.14 0.78
C LEU A 84 12.46 -1.61 1.80
N LYS A 85 13.49 -2.40 2.09
CA LYS A 85 14.58 -1.98 2.97
C LYS A 85 15.40 -0.87 2.30
N ASP A 86 15.81 -1.03 1.05
CA ASP A 86 16.62 -0.05 0.30
C ASP A 86 15.88 1.29 0.18
N ILE A 87 14.59 1.26 -0.22
CA ILE A 87 13.73 2.45 -0.22
C ILE A 87 13.65 3.06 1.18
N GLY A 88 13.51 2.23 2.23
CA GLY A 88 13.55 2.71 3.61
C GLY A 88 14.84 3.46 3.97
N GLU A 89 16.00 2.97 3.52
CA GLU A 89 17.30 3.62 3.73
C GLU A 89 17.39 4.97 3.01
N GLU A 90 16.89 5.03 1.77
CA GLU A 90 16.84 6.27 0.98
C GLU A 90 15.91 7.30 1.63
N LEU A 91 14.70 6.89 2.02
CA LEU A 91 13.73 7.74 2.73
C LEU A 91 14.32 8.27 4.04
N ARG A 92 15.05 7.43 4.79
CA ARG A 92 15.73 7.84 6.02
C ARG A 92 16.81 8.88 5.75
N THR A 93 17.59 8.68 4.68
CA THR A 93 18.62 9.61 4.25
C THR A 93 18.02 10.97 3.88
N LEU A 94 16.86 10.99 3.20
CA LEU A 94 16.13 12.21 2.89
C LEU A 94 15.65 12.94 4.15
N LEU A 95 15.11 12.21 5.15
CA LEU A 95 14.73 12.82 6.44
C LEU A 95 15.92 13.51 7.11
N LEU A 96 17.06 12.80 7.21
CA LEU A 96 18.29 13.33 7.82
C LEU A 96 18.85 14.54 7.04
N HIS A 97 18.73 14.55 5.72
CA HIS A 97 19.12 15.69 4.90
C HIS A 97 18.24 16.91 5.17
N MET A 98 16.92 16.74 5.24
CA MET A 98 15.99 17.83 5.53
C MET A 98 16.15 18.42 6.93
N GLU A 99 16.54 17.61 7.93
CA GLU A 99 16.94 18.08 9.26
C GLU A 99 18.17 19.01 9.15
N LYS A 100 19.19 18.58 8.40
CA LYS A 100 20.44 19.35 8.20
C LYS A 100 20.20 20.68 7.49
N GLU A 101 19.32 20.71 6.49
CA GLU A 101 18.96 21.93 5.75
C GLU A 101 17.91 22.79 6.49
N ALA A 102 17.54 22.40 7.72
CA ALA A 102 16.54 23.08 8.56
C ALA A 102 15.14 23.23 7.90
N VAL A 103 14.85 22.40 6.89
CA VAL A 103 13.50 22.24 6.31
C VAL A 103 12.59 21.58 7.33
N LEU A 104 13.12 20.57 8.03
CA LEU A 104 12.52 19.99 9.21
C LEU A 104 13.23 20.54 10.46
N THR A 105 12.51 21.30 11.27
CA THR A 105 13.09 22.15 12.32
C THR A 105 13.32 21.44 13.66
N ARG A 106 13.14 20.12 13.72
CA ARG A 106 13.32 19.29 14.92
C ARG A 106 14.16 18.09 14.53
N ASP A 107 14.67 17.38 15.53
CA ASP A 107 15.22 16.04 15.31
C ASP A 107 14.11 15.01 15.62
N TYR A 108 14.32 13.74 15.23
CA TYR A 108 13.46 12.59 15.52
C TYR A 108 12.14 12.55 14.74
N HIS A 109 12.24 12.62 13.42
CA HIS A 109 11.10 12.54 12.51
C HIS A 109 10.65 11.10 12.25
N ASN A 110 9.33 10.92 12.20
CA ASN A 110 8.69 9.67 11.82
C ASN A 110 7.95 9.85 10.51
N LEU A 111 8.40 9.14 9.49
CA LEU A 111 7.66 8.97 8.24
C LEU A 111 6.84 7.69 8.33
N GLN A 112 5.55 7.80 8.03
CA GLN A 112 4.67 6.68 7.75
C GLN A 112 4.37 6.67 6.27
N GLY A 113 4.29 5.49 5.67
CA GLY A 113 3.90 5.37 4.28
C GLY A 113 3.07 4.14 3.99
N THR A 114 2.29 4.25 2.93
CA THR A 114 1.47 3.16 2.40
C THR A 114 1.66 3.10 0.89
N MET A 115 2.23 2.01 0.40
CA MET A 115 2.21 1.64 -1.00
C MET A 115 0.95 0.82 -1.29
N VAL A 116 0.26 1.12 -2.39
CA VAL A 116 -0.89 0.35 -2.88
C VAL A 116 -0.73 0.13 -4.37
N SER A 117 -0.89 -1.12 -4.80
CA SER A 117 -0.88 -1.50 -6.21
C SER A 117 -2.10 -2.38 -6.52
N GLN A 118 -2.96 -1.91 -7.42
CA GLN A 118 -4.24 -2.54 -7.75
C GLN A 118 -4.21 -3.13 -9.16
N TYR A 119 -4.75 -4.34 -9.31
CA TYR A 119 -4.66 -5.12 -10.54
C TYR A 119 -6.00 -5.75 -10.91
N LYS A 120 -6.35 -5.67 -12.18
CA LYS A 120 -7.25 -6.63 -12.85
C LYS A 120 -6.43 -7.80 -13.37
N PRO A 121 -7.05 -8.93 -13.76
CA PRO A 121 -6.31 -10.06 -14.32
C PRO A 121 -5.43 -9.64 -15.49
N GLY A 122 -4.11 -9.67 -15.27
CA GLY A 122 -3.10 -9.30 -16.27
C GLY A 122 -2.91 -7.80 -16.52
N GLN A 123 -3.51 -6.90 -15.73
CA GLN A 123 -3.42 -5.45 -15.96
C GLN A 123 -3.34 -4.64 -14.66
N LEU A 124 -2.31 -3.81 -14.53
CA LEU A 124 -2.23 -2.77 -13.51
C LEU A 124 -3.34 -1.73 -13.72
N ILE A 125 -4.10 -1.44 -12.67
CA ILE A 125 -5.10 -0.36 -12.64
C ILE A 125 -4.46 0.92 -12.13
N ASP A 126 -3.81 0.83 -10.98
CA ASP A 126 -3.22 1.97 -10.27
C ASP A 126 -2.08 1.51 -9.34
N ALA A 127 -1.11 2.39 -9.16
CA ALA A 127 0.03 2.22 -8.26
C ALA A 127 0.34 3.56 -7.59
N SER A 128 0.25 3.60 -6.27
CA SER A 128 0.46 4.83 -5.51
C SER A 128 1.23 4.58 -4.21
N TRP A 129 1.88 5.63 -3.75
CA TRP A 129 2.52 5.71 -2.45
C TRP A 129 2.02 6.96 -1.74
N ASN A 130 1.46 6.77 -0.55
CA ASN A 130 1.12 7.88 0.34
C ASN A 130 2.19 7.98 1.41
N PHE A 131 2.59 9.20 1.73
CA PHE A 131 3.58 9.50 2.75
C PHE A 131 2.98 10.47 3.75
N THR A 132 3.37 10.33 5.01
CA THR A 132 3.05 11.29 6.06
C THR A 132 4.22 11.40 7.03
N ILE A 133 4.74 12.61 7.22
CA ILE A 133 5.82 12.90 8.16
C ILE A 133 5.21 13.59 9.38
N ASP A 134 5.45 13.03 10.56
CA ASP A 134 4.95 13.49 11.87
C ASP A 134 3.45 13.77 11.92
N GLU A 135 2.67 13.03 11.14
CA GLU A 135 1.22 13.25 11.01
C GLU A 135 0.84 14.66 10.52
N LYS A 136 1.83 15.41 10.03
CA LYS A 136 1.72 16.83 9.71
C LYS A 136 1.87 17.09 8.23
N TYR A 137 2.80 16.45 7.55
CA TYR A 137 3.11 16.71 6.15
C TYR A 137 2.74 15.49 5.31
N SER A 138 1.73 15.62 4.46
CA SER A 138 1.20 14.51 3.66
C SER A 138 1.30 14.83 2.17
N PHE A 139 1.82 13.87 1.43
CA PHE A 139 1.99 13.94 -0.02
C PHE A 139 1.97 12.53 -0.59
N CYS A 140 1.80 12.39 -1.90
CA CYS A 140 1.80 11.10 -2.56
C CYS A 140 2.58 11.10 -3.87
N PHE A 141 3.01 9.90 -4.24
CA PHE A 141 3.54 9.56 -5.54
C PHE A 141 2.55 8.65 -6.24
N ILE A 142 2.10 9.04 -7.43
CA ILE A 142 1.16 8.28 -8.24
C ILE A 142 1.85 7.90 -9.55
N ARG A 143 1.72 6.63 -9.93
CA ARG A 143 2.27 6.10 -11.16
C ARG A 143 1.17 5.55 -12.06
N TYR A 144 0.93 6.24 -13.17
CA TYR A 144 -0.09 5.85 -14.14
C TYR A 144 0.42 4.80 -15.13
N ASN A 145 1.70 4.88 -15.50
CA ASN A 145 2.38 3.93 -16.39
C ASN A 145 3.91 4.07 -16.27
N GLN A 146 4.67 3.32 -17.07
CA GLN A 146 6.14 3.35 -17.06
C GLN A 146 6.76 4.71 -17.40
N ASN A 147 6.05 5.63 -18.03
CA ASN A 147 6.58 6.93 -18.45
C ASN A 147 5.94 8.13 -17.74
N ASN A 148 4.79 7.94 -17.11
CA ASN A 148 4.02 9.02 -16.49
C ASN A 148 3.90 8.81 -14.98
N LYS A 149 4.45 9.76 -14.22
CA LYS A 149 4.46 9.81 -12.76
C LYS A 149 4.05 11.20 -12.30
N LYS A 150 3.43 11.30 -11.13
CA LYS A 150 3.08 12.57 -10.52
C LYS A 150 3.34 12.52 -9.03
N TRP A 151 3.94 13.59 -8.52
CA TRP A 151 3.95 13.88 -7.10
C TRP A 151 2.82 14.87 -6.79
N GLU A 152 2.08 14.64 -5.72
CA GLU A 152 0.99 15.53 -5.29
C GLU A 152 1.10 15.86 -3.82
N VAL A 153 0.94 17.14 -3.50
CA VAL A 153 0.76 17.60 -2.12
C VAL A 153 -0.67 17.28 -1.68
N ILE A 154 -0.83 16.59 -0.55
CA ILE A 154 -2.16 16.31 0.03
C ILE A 154 -2.58 17.45 0.95
N ASN A 155 -1.66 18.04 1.70
CA ASN A 155 -1.93 19.22 2.53
C ASN A 155 -0.89 20.33 2.36
N TYR A 156 -1.35 21.59 2.43
CA TYR A 156 -0.58 22.77 2.01
C TYR A 156 0.76 22.97 2.73
N ASN A 157 0.95 22.41 3.92
CA ASN A 157 2.19 22.54 4.68
C ASN A 157 3.31 21.62 4.16
N ALA A 158 3.01 20.67 3.27
CA ALA A 158 3.97 19.71 2.74
C ALA A 158 4.64 20.17 1.43
N THR A 159 4.30 21.34 0.88
CA THR A 159 4.90 21.84 -0.37
C THR A 159 6.43 21.90 -0.31
N GLY A 160 6.98 22.57 0.71
CA GLY A 160 8.44 22.67 0.85
C GLY A 160 9.13 21.33 1.17
N ILE A 161 8.39 20.36 1.73
CA ILE A 161 8.90 18.99 1.94
C ILE A 161 8.99 18.28 0.60
N LEU A 162 7.92 18.34 -0.21
CA LEU A 162 7.85 17.63 -1.47
C LEU A 162 8.87 18.15 -2.51
N GLU A 163 9.15 19.45 -2.51
CA GLU A 163 10.18 20.06 -3.37
C GLU A 163 11.58 19.43 -3.18
N GLN A 164 11.88 18.90 -1.98
CA GLN A 164 13.13 18.20 -1.69
C GLN A 164 13.15 16.77 -2.27
N TRP A 165 12.00 16.21 -2.62
CA TRP A 165 11.83 14.80 -2.98
C TRP A 165 11.50 14.61 -4.47
N GLU A 166 10.73 15.52 -5.06
CA GLU A 166 10.14 15.32 -6.38
C GLU A 166 11.16 15.24 -7.52
N ASN A 167 12.33 15.86 -7.31
CA ASN A 167 13.47 15.84 -8.24
C ASN A 167 14.41 14.64 -8.04
N ASN A 168 14.21 13.84 -6.98
CA ASN A 168 14.97 12.61 -6.79
C ASN A 168 14.51 11.54 -7.80
N ALA A 169 15.28 11.40 -8.87
CA ALA A 169 14.98 10.46 -9.94
C ALA A 169 15.14 8.98 -9.52
N GLU A 170 16.09 8.70 -8.62
CA GLU A 170 16.38 7.36 -8.10
C GLU A 170 15.22 6.87 -7.23
N LEU A 171 14.82 7.63 -6.21
CA LEU A 171 13.62 7.35 -5.41
C LEU A 171 12.40 7.10 -6.31
N ALA A 172 12.14 8.01 -7.25
CA ALA A 172 10.98 7.87 -8.13
C ALA A 172 11.03 6.64 -9.05
N GLN A 173 12.23 6.11 -9.34
CA GLN A 173 12.42 4.87 -10.07
C GLN A 173 12.21 3.65 -9.16
N ASP A 174 12.70 3.68 -7.94
CA ASP A 174 12.56 2.58 -6.98
C ASP A 174 11.11 2.40 -6.53
N LEU A 175 10.43 3.50 -6.18
CA LEU A 175 8.99 3.49 -5.86
C LEU A 175 8.16 2.90 -7.01
N ALA A 176 8.51 3.24 -8.26
CA ALA A 176 7.81 2.73 -9.44
C ALA A 176 8.12 1.26 -9.72
N THR A 177 9.39 0.85 -9.60
CA THR A 177 9.82 -0.54 -9.81
C THR A 177 9.11 -1.45 -8.82
N LEU A 178 9.06 -1.06 -7.55
CA LEU A 178 8.42 -1.85 -6.52
C LEU A 178 6.90 -1.93 -6.71
N SER A 179 6.24 -0.79 -6.92
CA SER A 179 4.77 -0.75 -7.01
C SER A 179 4.22 -1.35 -8.32
N MET A 180 4.91 -1.21 -9.45
CA MET A 180 4.41 -1.71 -10.73
C MET A 180 5.00 -3.07 -11.14
N GLY A 181 6.25 -3.34 -10.78
CA GLY A 181 6.98 -4.52 -11.22
C GLY A 181 6.97 -5.63 -10.18
N ASP A 182 7.61 -5.40 -9.04
CA ASP A 182 7.76 -6.43 -8.00
C ASP A 182 6.42 -6.81 -7.37
N SER A 183 5.54 -5.82 -7.20
CA SER A 183 4.18 -6.06 -6.68
C SER A 183 3.32 -6.88 -7.64
N ASP A 184 3.41 -6.64 -8.95
CA ASP A 184 2.69 -7.42 -9.98
C ASP A 184 3.16 -8.88 -9.97
N HIS A 185 4.48 -9.08 -9.98
CA HIS A 185 5.08 -10.41 -9.94
C HIS A 185 4.68 -11.18 -8.66
N CYS A 186 4.83 -10.55 -7.50
CA CYS A 186 4.46 -11.15 -6.22
C CYS A 186 2.97 -11.49 -6.15
N LEU A 187 2.10 -10.56 -6.57
CA LEU A 187 0.65 -10.76 -6.54
C LEU A 187 0.22 -11.94 -7.44
N LYS A 188 0.77 -12.05 -8.66
CA LYS A 188 0.50 -13.17 -9.57
C LYS A 188 0.84 -14.52 -8.93
N GLU A 189 1.98 -14.62 -8.26
CA GLU A 189 2.41 -15.85 -7.61
C GLU A 189 1.54 -16.20 -6.39
N ILE A 190 1.18 -15.22 -5.55
CA ILE A 190 0.25 -15.45 -4.43
C ILE A 190 -1.10 -15.95 -4.93
N LEU A 191 -1.66 -15.34 -5.98
CA LEU A 191 -2.97 -15.71 -6.53
C LEU A 191 -2.93 -17.10 -7.18
N LYS A 192 -1.84 -17.46 -7.85
CA LYS A 192 -1.62 -18.80 -8.40
C LYS A 192 -1.65 -19.86 -7.30
N HIS A 193 -0.89 -19.66 -6.22
CA HIS A 193 -0.88 -20.59 -5.09
C HIS A 193 -2.23 -20.69 -4.38
N LYS A 194 -2.99 -19.59 -4.24
CA LYS A 194 -4.35 -19.62 -3.68
C LYS A 194 -5.31 -20.48 -4.52
N LYS A 195 -5.20 -20.42 -5.85
CA LYS A 195 -6.00 -21.26 -6.76
C LYS A 195 -5.62 -22.74 -6.67
N GLU A 196 -4.33 -23.04 -6.52
CA GLU A 196 -3.81 -24.40 -6.41
C GLU A 196 -4.06 -25.03 -5.03
N THR A 197 -4.16 -24.21 -3.97
CA THR A 197 -4.37 -24.71 -2.59
C THR A 197 -5.42 -23.89 -1.82
N PRO A 198 -6.73 -24.06 -2.11
CA PRO A 198 -7.80 -23.29 -1.46
C PRO A 198 -7.93 -23.51 0.07
N GLY A 199 -7.34 -24.59 0.62
CA GLY A 199 -7.64 -25.07 1.98
C GLY A 199 -6.63 -24.79 3.09
N LEU A 200 -5.49 -24.12 2.83
CA LEU A 200 -4.40 -24.03 3.84
C LEU A 200 -4.42 -22.80 4.76
N LEU A 201 -5.25 -21.78 4.49
CA LEU A 201 -5.28 -20.56 5.32
C LEU A 201 -6.35 -20.58 6.43
N GLN A 202 -6.96 -21.73 6.73
CA GLN A 202 -7.96 -21.87 7.82
C GLN A 202 -7.53 -22.81 8.97
N ARG A 203 -6.25 -23.13 9.14
CA ARG A 203 -5.83 -23.85 10.36
C ARG A 203 -5.63 -22.88 11.51
N VAL A 204 -6.73 -22.58 12.19
CA VAL A 204 -6.70 -22.22 13.62
C VAL A 204 -6.06 -23.40 14.36
N PRO A 205 -5.05 -23.19 15.23
CA PRO A 205 -4.54 -24.25 16.09
C PRO A 205 -5.70 -24.83 16.89
N LYS A 206 -5.94 -26.13 16.78
CA LYS A 206 -6.82 -26.81 17.73
C LYS A 206 -6.06 -26.85 19.06
N ASP A 207 -6.47 -25.98 19.97
CA ASP A 207 -6.06 -26.06 21.36
C ASP A 207 -6.34 -27.45 21.92
N LEU A 208 -5.41 -27.84 22.78
CA LEU A 208 -5.41 -29.02 23.61
C LEU A 208 -6.60 -28.97 24.59
N THR A 209 -7.59 -29.80 24.33
CA THR A 209 -8.47 -30.38 25.36
C THR A 209 -8.34 -31.89 25.16
N GLY A 210 -7.68 -32.64 26.04
CA GLY A 210 -7.96 -32.71 27.47
C GLY A 210 -8.86 -33.93 27.69
N GLU A 211 -8.23 -35.10 27.78
CA GLU A 211 -8.65 -36.26 28.59
C GLU A 211 -7.38 -36.95 29.12
#